data_AF-A0A927XL40-F1
#
_entry.id   AF-A0A927XL40-F1
#
_cell.length_a   1.000
_cell.length_b   1.000
_cell.length_c   1.000
_cell.angle_alpha   90.00
_cell.angle_beta   90.00
_cell.angle_gamma   90.00
#
_symmetry.space_group_name_H-M   'P 1'
#
loop_
_entity.id
_entity.type
_entity.pdbx_description
1 polymer ?
#
loop_
_entity_poly.entity_id
_entity_poly.type
_entity_poly.pdbx_seq_one_letter_code
_entity_poly.pdbx_strand_id
1 'polypeptide(L)'
;MTSEAFIVFAIAVLGYLIGGIRIKGIEIGTAGVLLVALVFGHFGFTVSKIVETIGIVLFVGSVGLIAGPKFFRNFKKNAKSYVLLGAIIILAGAGTCALIVLISGIDASLAAGLFSGALTSTPGFAAAKQAAGEAGEALVATGYGLAYPFGVIGVVLFVQLIPKILRVNMDKEREMFNAASGVEVKKYTGKLVSIDPMGMFQFCLAVALGVVVGSIKIPLPGGATFSLGTSGGPLIAGLVIGHFGRIGKINLSCDKKLLETFREFGLILFLIGAGLKGGAGFVETLSKEGPMLFVYGAIMTLVPMLIGYLFARYALKLSLFNNLGAICGGMTSTPALGTLISVTKTDDVATAYAATYPIALVAVVLSCQFIVLFL
;
A
#
# COMPACT_ATOMS: atom_id res chain seq x y z
N MET A 1 28.66 13.27 7.86
CA MET A 1 28.30 12.02 7.14
C MET A 1 27.89 10.97 8.16
N THR A 2 26.62 10.91 8.54
CA THR A 2 26.07 9.78 9.30
C THR A 2 25.89 8.60 8.35
N SER A 3 26.34 7.41 8.75
CA SER A 3 26.13 6.17 7.98
C SER A 3 24.63 5.95 7.73
N GLU A 4 24.24 5.57 6.51
CA GLU A 4 22.82 5.23 6.20
C GLU A 4 22.31 4.12 7.13
N ALA A 5 23.17 3.15 7.45
CA ALA A 5 22.84 2.09 8.39
C ALA A 5 22.50 2.66 9.79
N PHE A 6 23.27 3.64 10.26
CA PHE A 6 22.98 4.30 11.54
C PHE A 6 21.61 4.99 11.50
N ILE A 7 21.30 5.74 10.42
CA ILE A 7 20.00 6.43 10.27
C ILE A 7 18.86 5.40 10.30
N VAL A 8 18.96 4.33 9.51
CA VAL A 8 17.95 3.27 9.43
C VAL A 8 17.71 2.63 10.81
N PHE A 9 18.77 2.20 11.49
CA PHE A 9 18.63 1.53 12.78
C PHE A 9 18.24 2.49 13.92
N ALA A 10 18.68 3.75 13.90
CA ALA A 10 18.24 4.76 14.86
C ALA A 10 16.74 5.03 14.73
N ILE A 11 16.24 5.24 13.50
CA ILE A 11 14.82 5.43 13.25
C ILE A 11 14.03 4.17 13.64
N ALA A 12 14.53 2.97 13.34
CA ALA A 12 13.87 1.73 13.74
C ALA A 12 13.75 1.61 15.27
N VAL A 13 14.84 1.84 16.02
CA VAL A 13 14.84 1.77 17.49
C VAL A 13 13.86 2.78 18.09
N LEU A 14 14.00 4.06 17.72
CA LEU A 14 13.11 5.11 18.22
C LEU A 14 11.66 4.88 17.78
N GLY A 15 11.49 4.39 16.54
CA GLY A 15 10.19 4.08 15.95
C GLY A 15 9.47 2.96 16.68
N TYR A 16 10.16 1.90 17.09
CA TYR A 16 9.58 0.84 17.93
C TYR A 16 9.35 1.29 19.36
N LEU A 17 10.22 2.12 19.93
CA LEU A 17 9.99 2.71 21.26
C LEU A 17 8.71 3.53 21.28
N ILE A 18 8.51 4.40 20.29
CA ILE A 18 7.28 5.18 20.11
C ILE A 18 6.10 4.27 19.74
N GLY A 19 6.34 3.29 18.87
CA GLY A 19 5.36 2.32 18.41
C GLY A 19 4.72 1.53 19.56
N GLY A 20 5.51 1.17 20.57
CA GLY A 20 5.05 0.46 21.76
C GLY A 20 4.26 1.31 22.76
N ILE A 21 4.21 2.64 22.57
CA ILE A 21 3.44 3.52 23.45
C ILE A 21 1.94 3.26 23.23
N ARG A 22 1.22 3.03 24.34
CA ARG A 22 -0.22 2.83 24.35
C ARG A 22 -0.93 4.06 24.89
N ILE A 23 -1.65 4.78 24.03
CA ILE A 23 -2.48 5.92 24.43
C ILE A 23 -3.94 5.50 24.33
N LYS A 24 -4.67 5.49 25.46
CA LYS A 24 -6.10 5.09 25.51
C LYS A 24 -6.37 3.73 24.85
N GLY A 25 -5.44 2.77 25.01
CA GLY A 25 -5.51 1.44 24.41
C GLY A 25 -5.19 1.40 22.90
N ILE A 26 -4.74 2.49 22.30
CA ILE A 26 -4.18 2.55 20.94
C ILE A 26 -2.67 2.38 21.03
N GLU A 27 -2.18 1.26 20.52
CA GLU A 27 -0.76 1.04 20.25
C GLU A 27 -0.47 1.59 18.85
N ILE A 28 0.55 2.43 18.74
CA ILE A 28 0.94 3.05 17.46
C ILE A 28 1.48 1.97 16.51
N GLY A 29 2.18 0.97 17.05
CA GLY A 29 2.76 -0.15 16.30
C GLY A 29 3.85 0.32 15.33
N THR A 30 3.94 -0.33 14.18
CA THR A 30 4.93 0.00 13.13
C THR A 30 4.76 1.40 12.55
N ALA A 31 3.60 2.04 12.74
CA ALA A 31 3.39 3.45 12.38
C ALA A 31 4.35 4.39 13.13
N GLY A 32 4.88 3.99 14.29
CA GLY A 32 5.87 4.77 15.04
C GLY A 32 7.16 4.97 14.25
N VAL A 33 7.57 3.97 13.47
CA VAL A 33 8.73 4.05 12.56
C VAL A 33 8.53 5.15 11.51
N LEU A 34 7.34 5.22 10.92
CA LEU A 34 7.00 6.26 9.94
C LEU A 34 7.04 7.66 10.56
N LEU A 35 6.47 7.84 11.76
CA LEU A 35 6.44 9.14 12.44
C LEU A 35 7.85 9.64 12.76
N VAL A 36 8.71 8.75 13.27
CA VAL A 36 10.12 9.08 13.52
C VAL A 36 10.85 9.39 12.22
N ALA A 37 10.62 8.59 11.17
CA ALA A 37 11.20 8.83 9.86
C ALA A 37 10.80 10.19 9.29
N LEU A 38 9.55 10.62 9.47
CA LEU A 38 9.08 11.96 9.06
C LEU A 38 9.87 13.07 9.77
N VAL A 39 10.07 12.94 11.09
CA VAL A 39 10.83 13.91 11.88
C VAL A 39 12.29 13.94 11.43
N PHE A 40 12.92 12.78 11.21
CA PHE A 40 14.29 12.72 10.69
C PHE A 40 14.38 13.33 9.27
N GLY A 41 13.40 13.09 8.42
CA GLY A 41 13.32 13.67 7.08
C GLY A 41 13.25 15.19 7.12
N HIS A 42 12.48 15.74 8.08
CA HIS A 42 12.41 17.18 8.31
C HIS A 42 13.78 17.79 8.66
N PHE A 43 14.60 17.08 9.43
CA PHE A 43 15.98 17.50 9.74
C PHE A 43 16.99 17.21 8.61
N GLY A 44 16.52 16.80 7.42
CA GLY A 44 17.36 16.61 6.23
C GLY A 44 18.09 15.26 6.17
N PHE A 45 17.76 14.30 7.05
CA PHE A 45 18.28 12.95 6.92
C PHE A 45 17.69 12.28 5.67
N THR A 46 18.53 11.55 4.95
CA THR A 46 18.14 10.81 3.74
C THR A 46 18.76 9.42 3.76
N VAL A 47 18.13 8.50 3.03
CA VAL A 47 18.66 7.16 2.76
C VAL A 47 18.52 6.88 1.28
N SER A 48 19.37 6.00 0.77
CA SER A 48 19.33 5.60 -0.62
C SER A 48 17.99 4.92 -0.98
N LYS A 49 17.53 5.13 -2.22
CA LYS A 49 16.28 4.53 -2.75
C LYS A 49 16.29 3.00 -2.67
N ILE A 50 17.48 2.38 -2.63
CA ILE A 50 17.61 0.93 -2.51
C ILE A 50 17.09 0.41 -1.18
N VAL A 51 17.22 1.15 -0.07
CA VAL A 51 16.68 0.74 1.25
C VAL A 51 15.16 0.60 1.19
N GLU A 52 14.49 1.61 0.64
CA GLU A 52 13.04 1.61 0.43
C GLU A 52 12.60 0.49 -0.54
N THR A 53 13.35 0.31 -1.63
CA THR A 53 13.05 -0.69 -2.66
C THR A 53 13.22 -2.11 -2.13
N ILE A 54 14.28 -2.38 -1.38
CA ILE A 54 14.46 -3.67 -0.68
C ILE A 54 13.34 -3.86 0.33
N GLY A 55 13.01 -2.82 1.10
CA GLY A 55 11.92 -2.86 2.07
C GLY A 55 10.60 -3.29 1.45
N ILE A 56 10.18 -2.64 0.36
CA ILE A 56 8.90 -2.93 -0.28
C ILE A 56 8.86 -4.31 -0.93
N VAL A 57 9.94 -4.77 -1.58
CA VAL A 57 9.94 -6.12 -2.19
C VAL A 57 9.97 -7.22 -1.13
N LEU A 58 10.69 -7.01 0.00
CA LEU A 58 10.69 -7.92 1.15
C LEU A 58 9.31 -8.01 1.78
N PHE A 59 8.68 -6.86 2.01
CA PHE A 59 7.34 -6.78 2.59
C PHE A 59 6.31 -7.47 1.69
N VAL A 60 6.18 -6.98 0.46
CA VAL A 60 5.08 -7.35 -0.42
C VAL A 60 5.26 -8.74 -1.01
N GLY A 61 6.50 -9.16 -1.31
CA GLY A 61 6.79 -10.53 -1.74
C GLY A 61 6.40 -11.56 -0.66
N SER A 62 6.70 -11.26 0.60
CA SER A 62 6.32 -12.11 1.73
C SER A 62 4.81 -12.18 1.90
N VAL A 63 4.13 -11.03 1.85
CA VAL A 63 2.67 -10.95 1.90
C VAL A 63 2.03 -11.77 0.77
N GLY A 64 2.55 -11.66 -0.45
CA GLY A 64 2.07 -12.41 -1.60
C GLY A 64 2.17 -13.92 -1.39
N LEU A 65 3.33 -14.40 -0.93
CA LEU A 65 3.55 -15.83 -0.66
C LEU A 65 2.66 -16.36 0.46
N ILE A 66 2.43 -15.57 1.53
CA ILE A 66 1.53 -15.95 2.62
C ILE A 66 0.07 -16.02 2.13
N ALA A 67 -0.37 -15.06 1.33
CA ALA A 67 -1.75 -14.94 0.88
C ALA A 67 -2.10 -15.87 -0.31
N GLY A 68 -1.10 -16.28 -1.09
CA GLY A 68 -1.25 -17.06 -2.34
C GLY A 68 -2.15 -18.31 -2.22
N PRO A 69 -1.97 -19.19 -1.22
CA PRO A 69 -2.78 -20.40 -1.07
C PRO A 69 -4.30 -20.15 -1.01
N LYS A 70 -4.72 -19.00 -0.46
CA LYS A 70 -6.13 -18.64 -0.27
C LYS A 70 -6.66 -17.64 -1.31
N PHE A 71 -5.77 -16.86 -1.91
CA PHE A 71 -6.12 -15.72 -2.75
C PHE A 71 -7.05 -16.06 -3.91
N PHE A 72 -6.66 -16.93 -4.85
CA PHE A 72 -7.43 -17.16 -6.09
C PHE A 72 -8.84 -17.69 -5.83
N ARG A 73 -9.02 -18.51 -4.77
CA ARG A 73 -10.32 -19.02 -4.36
C ARG A 73 -11.20 -17.93 -3.75
N ASN A 74 -10.63 -17.04 -2.91
CA ASN A 74 -11.36 -15.89 -2.36
C ASN A 74 -11.69 -14.85 -3.46
N PHE A 75 -10.73 -14.60 -4.36
CA PHE A 75 -10.89 -13.73 -5.52
C PHE A 75 -12.06 -14.18 -6.38
N LYS A 76 -12.14 -15.47 -6.75
CA LYS A 76 -13.25 -15.97 -7.58
C LYS A 76 -14.63 -15.77 -6.95
N LYS A 77 -14.74 -15.81 -5.61
CA LYS A 77 -16.01 -15.56 -4.90
C LYS A 77 -16.41 -14.08 -4.89
N ASN A 78 -15.45 -13.17 -4.70
CA ASN A 78 -15.72 -11.75 -4.42
C ASN A 78 -15.14 -10.78 -5.46
N ALA A 79 -14.66 -11.26 -6.61
CA ALA A 79 -13.95 -10.46 -7.61
C ALA A 79 -14.72 -9.20 -8.02
N LYS A 80 -16.02 -9.34 -8.34
CA LYS A 80 -16.87 -8.21 -8.73
C LYS A 80 -16.90 -7.11 -7.66
N SER A 81 -17.03 -7.51 -6.40
CA SER A 81 -17.04 -6.60 -5.25
C SER A 81 -15.71 -5.86 -5.12
N TYR A 82 -14.58 -6.57 -5.23
CA TYR A 82 -13.25 -5.95 -5.10
C TYR A 82 -12.89 -5.02 -6.27
N VAL A 83 -13.26 -5.39 -7.49
CA VAL A 83 -13.07 -4.56 -8.70
C VAL A 83 -13.90 -3.28 -8.58
N LEU A 84 -15.18 -3.40 -8.26
CA LEU A 84 -16.08 -2.25 -8.14
C LEU A 84 -15.65 -1.31 -7.02
N LEU A 85 -15.22 -1.86 -5.88
CA LEU A 85 -14.74 -1.09 -4.75
C LEU A 85 -13.46 -0.32 -5.09
N GLY A 86 -12.50 -0.95 -5.79
CA GLY A 86 -11.31 -0.26 -6.28
C GLY A 86 -11.66 0.91 -7.17
N ALA A 87 -12.50 0.69 -8.18
CA ALA A 87 -12.94 1.74 -9.09
C ALA A 87 -13.65 2.89 -8.35
N ILE A 88 -14.56 2.60 -7.42
CA ILE A 88 -15.30 3.63 -6.66
C ILE A 88 -14.37 4.48 -5.78
N ILE A 89 -13.40 3.86 -5.10
CA ILE A 89 -12.43 4.59 -4.29
C ILE A 89 -11.65 5.58 -5.16
N ILE A 90 -11.18 5.13 -6.33
CA ILE A 90 -10.41 5.99 -7.24
C ILE A 90 -11.29 7.09 -7.83
N LEU A 91 -12.48 6.75 -8.33
CA LEU A 91 -13.39 7.72 -8.93
C LEU A 91 -13.87 8.76 -7.92
N ALA A 92 -14.11 8.35 -6.67
CA ALA A 92 -14.42 9.27 -5.58
C ALA A 92 -13.24 10.22 -5.31
N GLY A 93 -12.00 9.72 -5.30
CA GLY A 93 -10.81 10.53 -5.12
C GLY A 93 -10.57 11.49 -6.28
N ALA A 94 -10.73 11.01 -7.51
CA ALA A 94 -10.59 11.81 -8.73
C ALA A 94 -11.67 12.89 -8.81
N GLY A 95 -12.92 12.56 -8.48
CA GLY A 95 -14.02 13.53 -8.39
C GLY A 95 -13.79 14.57 -7.30
N THR A 96 -13.25 14.15 -6.15
CA THR A 96 -12.84 15.07 -5.07
C THR A 96 -11.73 16.01 -5.54
N CYS A 97 -10.73 15.49 -6.25
CA CYS A 97 -9.67 16.28 -6.85
C CYS A 97 -10.21 17.29 -7.86
N ALA A 98 -11.05 16.84 -8.78
CA ALA A 98 -11.67 17.70 -9.79
C ALA A 98 -12.49 18.84 -9.16
N LEU A 99 -13.27 18.52 -8.13
CA LEU A 99 -14.04 19.53 -7.40
C LEU A 99 -13.13 20.57 -6.73
N ILE A 100 -12.00 20.14 -6.13
CA ILE A 100 -11.02 21.05 -5.53
C ILE A 100 -10.42 21.96 -6.60
N VAL A 101 -10.00 21.43 -7.76
CA VAL A 101 -9.49 22.24 -8.87
C VAL A 101 -10.51 23.29 -9.32
N LEU A 102 -11.76 22.89 -9.53
CA LEU A 102 -12.83 23.79 -9.99
C LEU A 102 -13.19 24.89 -8.98
N ILE A 103 -13.13 24.60 -7.68
CA ILE A 103 -13.50 25.58 -6.63
C ILE A 103 -12.32 26.50 -6.28
N SER A 104 -11.11 25.95 -6.19
CA SER A 104 -9.95 26.67 -5.68
C SER A 104 -9.04 27.25 -6.75
N GLY A 105 -9.17 26.79 -8.01
CA GLY A 105 -8.33 27.23 -9.12
C GLY A 105 -6.87 26.81 -9.02
N ILE A 106 -6.55 25.78 -8.21
CA ILE A 106 -5.18 25.24 -8.14
C ILE A 106 -4.78 24.60 -9.47
N ASP A 107 -3.49 24.66 -9.78
CA ASP A 107 -2.93 24.05 -10.99
C ASP A 107 -3.24 22.54 -11.06
N ALA A 108 -3.62 22.07 -12.25
CA ALA A 108 -4.01 20.68 -12.45
C ALA A 108 -2.86 19.68 -12.25
N SER A 109 -1.62 20.07 -12.56
CA SER A 109 -0.43 19.27 -12.32
C SER A 109 -0.16 19.13 -10.82
N LEU A 110 -0.27 20.24 -10.09
CA LEU A 110 -0.19 20.22 -8.62
C LEU A 110 -1.29 19.34 -8.01
N ALA A 111 -2.54 19.49 -8.48
CA ALA A 111 -3.68 18.72 -8.00
C ALA A 111 -3.55 17.23 -8.29
N ALA A 112 -3.07 16.84 -9.48
CA ALA A 112 -2.76 15.45 -9.81
C ALA A 112 -1.63 14.89 -8.93
N GLY A 113 -0.65 15.71 -8.57
CA GLY A 113 0.33 15.42 -7.53
C GLY A 113 -0.32 15.12 -6.18
N LEU A 114 -1.17 16.03 -5.69
CA LEU A 114 -1.90 15.85 -4.43
C LEU A 114 -2.77 14.59 -4.45
N PHE A 115 -3.48 14.33 -5.54
CA PHE A 115 -4.31 13.14 -5.72
C PHE A 115 -3.47 11.86 -5.66
N SER A 116 -2.41 11.76 -6.46
CA SER A 116 -1.54 10.57 -6.47
C SER A 116 -0.81 10.37 -5.14
N GLY A 117 -0.45 11.45 -4.43
CA GLY A 117 0.12 11.40 -3.07
C GLY A 117 -0.88 10.92 -2.03
N ALA A 118 -2.09 11.51 -2.01
CA ALA A 118 -3.17 11.16 -1.09
C ALA A 118 -3.63 9.70 -1.22
N LEU A 119 -3.58 9.17 -2.45
CA LEU A 119 -3.86 7.77 -2.76
C LEU A 119 -2.58 6.90 -2.76
N THR A 120 -1.43 7.42 -2.32
CA THR A 120 -0.16 6.70 -2.18
C THR A 120 0.32 5.94 -3.44
N SER A 121 -0.09 6.40 -4.63
CA SER A 121 0.09 5.67 -5.89
C SER A 121 1.28 6.19 -6.71
N THR A 122 2.40 5.47 -6.66
CA THR A 122 3.60 5.78 -7.44
C THR A 122 3.38 5.67 -8.96
N PRO A 123 2.62 4.70 -9.51
CA PRO A 123 2.27 4.70 -10.93
C PRO A 123 1.41 5.91 -11.32
N GLY A 124 0.49 6.33 -10.45
CA GLY A 124 -0.28 7.57 -10.62
C GLY A 124 0.61 8.80 -10.71
N PHE A 125 1.56 8.91 -9.80
CA PHE A 125 2.56 9.98 -9.79
C PHE A 125 3.37 10.04 -11.09
N ALA A 126 3.85 8.88 -11.58
CA ALA A 126 4.57 8.82 -12.85
C ALA A 126 3.70 9.23 -14.04
N ALA A 127 2.43 8.81 -14.07
CA ALA A 127 1.48 9.17 -15.11
C ALA A 127 1.14 10.67 -15.10
N ALA A 128 0.97 11.27 -13.91
CA ALA A 128 0.76 12.70 -13.76
C ALA A 128 1.95 13.50 -14.28
N LYS A 129 3.19 13.12 -13.92
CA LYS A 129 4.41 13.78 -14.45
C LYS A 129 4.50 13.68 -15.97
N GLN A 130 4.20 12.50 -16.52
CA GLN A 130 4.21 12.28 -17.95
C GLN A 130 3.19 13.14 -18.68
N ALA A 131 1.98 13.28 -18.14
CA ALA A 131 0.92 14.11 -18.71
C ALA A 131 1.23 15.61 -18.60
N ALA A 132 1.90 16.04 -17.52
CA ALA A 132 2.19 17.45 -17.24
C ALA A 132 3.33 18.02 -18.09
N GLY A 133 4.15 17.16 -18.71
CA GLY A 133 5.34 17.56 -19.43
C GLY A 133 6.41 18.19 -18.53
N GLU A 134 7.50 18.67 -19.13
CA GLU A 134 8.64 19.23 -18.39
C GLU A 134 8.26 20.43 -17.51
N ALA A 135 7.32 21.26 -17.97
CA ALA A 135 6.90 22.47 -17.26
C ALA A 135 6.12 22.17 -15.97
N GLY A 136 5.31 21.10 -15.94
CA GLY A 136 4.49 20.74 -14.78
C GLY A 136 5.12 19.68 -13.87
N GLU A 137 6.26 19.10 -14.26
CA GLU A 137 6.90 17.99 -13.54
C GLU A 137 7.20 18.33 -12.07
N ALA A 138 7.72 19.54 -11.83
CA ALA A 138 8.04 20.03 -10.49
C ALA A 138 6.77 20.20 -9.63
N LEU A 139 5.67 20.69 -10.21
CA LEU A 139 4.40 20.89 -9.51
C LEU A 139 3.79 19.55 -9.08
N VAL A 140 3.84 18.55 -9.96
CA VAL A 140 3.39 17.17 -9.61
C VAL A 140 4.21 16.63 -8.44
N ALA A 141 5.54 16.80 -8.46
CA ALA A 141 6.44 16.38 -7.38
C ALA A 141 6.12 17.05 -6.04
N THR A 142 5.88 18.37 -6.06
CA THR A 142 5.47 19.14 -4.88
C THR A 142 4.15 18.63 -4.32
N GLY A 143 3.12 18.48 -5.16
CA GLY A 143 1.80 17.99 -4.74
C GLY A 143 1.87 16.57 -4.17
N TYR A 144 2.63 15.68 -4.81
CA TYR A 144 2.82 14.31 -4.31
C TYR A 144 3.46 14.30 -2.93
N GLY A 145 4.56 15.05 -2.75
CA GLY A 145 5.25 15.15 -1.46
C GLY A 145 4.36 15.69 -0.34
N LEU A 146 3.49 16.65 -0.65
CA LEU A 146 2.55 17.24 0.32
C LEU A 146 1.47 16.28 0.78
N ALA A 147 0.84 15.56 -0.16
CA ALA A 147 -0.31 14.71 0.17
C ALA A 147 0.09 13.30 0.63
N TYR A 148 1.29 12.84 0.29
CA TYR A 148 1.75 11.49 0.63
C TYR A 148 1.73 11.17 2.14
N PRO A 149 2.19 12.06 3.05
CA PRO A 149 2.05 11.84 4.49
C PRO A 149 0.60 11.65 4.92
N PHE A 150 -0.35 12.40 4.35
CA PHE A 150 -1.78 12.24 4.65
C PHE A 150 -2.31 10.91 4.16
N GLY A 151 -1.97 10.50 2.93
CA GLY A 151 -2.36 9.20 2.39
C GLY A 151 -1.85 8.04 3.26
N VAL A 152 -0.58 8.08 3.66
CA VAL A 152 -0.01 7.01 4.48
C VAL A 152 -0.62 7.02 5.89
N ILE A 153 -0.56 8.16 6.61
CA ILE A 153 -1.02 8.26 7.99
C ILE A 153 -2.53 8.06 8.07
N GLY A 154 -3.29 8.68 7.17
CA GLY A 154 -4.75 8.63 7.17
C GLY A 154 -5.29 7.22 7.04
N VAL A 155 -4.77 6.43 6.09
CA VAL A 155 -5.24 5.05 5.89
C VAL A 155 -4.76 4.13 7.02
N VAL A 156 -3.54 4.32 7.53
CA VAL A 156 -3.00 3.59 8.70
C VAL A 156 -3.88 3.83 9.94
N LEU A 157 -4.22 5.09 10.25
CA LEU A 157 -5.10 5.41 11.35
C LEU A 157 -6.51 4.87 11.12
N PHE A 158 -7.03 4.94 9.90
CA PHE A 158 -8.36 4.44 9.57
C PHE A 158 -8.51 2.94 9.90
N VAL A 159 -7.55 2.10 9.49
CA VAL A 159 -7.61 0.66 9.79
C VAL A 159 -7.44 0.33 11.27
N GLN A 160 -6.78 1.20 12.04
CA GLN A 160 -6.66 1.06 13.49
C GLN A 160 -7.92 1.54 14.24
N LEU A 161 -8.54 2.62 13.78
CA LEU A 161 -9.63 3.31 14.47
C LEU A 161 -10.99 2.68 14.18
N ILE A 162 -11.27 2.28 12.94
CA ILE A 162 -12.60 1.77 12.56
C ILE A 162 -13.06 0.57 13.42
N PRO A 163 -12.25 -0.49 13.64
CA PRO A 163 -12.67 -1.60 14.50
C PRO A 163 -13.02 -1.17 15.92
N LYS A 164 -12.35 -0.14 16.45
CA LYS A 164 -12.58 0.40 17.80
C LYS A 164 -13.81 1.28 17.87
N ILE A 165 -14.00 2.17 16.88
CA ILE A 165 -15.19 3.01 16.75
C ILE A 165 -16.44 2.13 16.70
N LEU A 166 -16.38 1.04 15.94
CA LEU A 166 -17.44 0.06 15.83
C LEU A 166 -17.52 -0.94 17.01
N ARG A 167 -16.60 -0.86 17.97
CA ARG A 167 -16.51 -1.76 19.14
C ARG A 167 -16.55 -3.24 18.74
N VAL A 168 -15.84 -3.60 17.67
CA VAL A 168 -15.84 -4.96 17.13
C VAL A 168 -15.01 -5.89 18.01
N ASN A 169 -15.56 -7.07 18.31
CA ASN A 169 -14.79 -8.15 18.90
C ASN A 169 -13.90 -8.78 17.80
N MET A 170 -12.60 -8.46 17.86
CA MET A 170 -11.64 -8.86 16.84
C MET A 170 -11.41 -10.37 16.77
N ASP A 171 -11.52 -11.08 17.90
CA ASP A 171 -11.33 -12.53 17.92
C ASP A 171 -12.53 -13.22 17.27
N LYS A 172 -13.76 -12.78 17.57
CA LYS A 172 -14.97 -13.26 16.88
C LYS A 172 -14.96 -12.96 15.39
N GLU A 173 -14.56 -11.73 15.00
CA GLU A 173 -14.46 -11.37 13.58
C GLU A 173 -13.40 -12.24 12.87
N ARG A 174 -12.27 -12.53 13.52
CA ARG A 174 -11.23 -13.43 12.98
C ARG A 174 -11.74 -14.85 12.81
N GLU A 175 -12.47 -15.38 13.80
CA GLU A 175 -13.08 -16.71 13.70
C GLU A 175 -14.08 -16.79 12.54
N MET A 176 -14.98 -15.81 12.43
CA MET A 176 -15.94 -15.73 11.32
C MET A 176 -15.24 -15.60 9.97
N PHE A 177 -14.18 -14.79 9.91
CA PHE A 177 -13.39 -14.60 8.71
C PHE A 177 -12.67 -15.89 8.30
N ASN A 178 -12.07 -16.60 9.24
CA ASN A 178 -11.40 -17.88 9.01
C ASN A 178 -12.39 -18.98 8.60
N ALA A 179 -13.57 -19.04 9.23
CA ALA A 179 -14.62 -19.98 8.88
C ALA A 179 -15.18 -19.72 7.47
N ALA A 180 -15.41 -18.46 7.11
CA ALA A 180 -15.81 -18.06 5.75
C ALA A 180 -14.70 -18.32 4.72
N SER A 181 -13.45 -18.22 5.16
CA SER A 181 -12.25 -18.57 4.40
C SER A 181 -11.86 -20.05 4.53
N GLY A 182 -12.77 -20.89 5.04
CA GLY A 182 -12.61 -22.32 5.28
C GLY A 182 -12.24 -23.08 4.00
N VAL A 183 -10.95 -23.05 3.70
CA VAL A 183 -10.35 -23.64 2.52
C VAL A 183 -9.27 -24.56 3.03
N GLU A 184 -9.59 -25.86 3.10
CA GLU A 184 -8.56 -26.88 3.22
C GLU A 184 -7.65 -26.77 1.99
N VAL A 185 -6.41 -26.33 2.21
CA VAL A 185 -5.35 -26.43 1.22
C VAL A 185 -4.99 -27.91 1.17
N LYS A 186 -5.42 -28.62 0.11
CA LYS A 186 -5.09 -30.03 -0.09
C LYS A 186 -3.57 -30.19 -0.05
N LYS A 187 -3.05 -30.80 1.01
CA LYS A 187 -1.61 -31.08 1.13
C LYS A 187 -1.22 -32.11 0.08
N TYR A 188 -0.23 -31.78 -0.73
CA TYR A 188 0.36 -32.72 -1.67
C TYR A 188 1.13 -33.80 -0.90
N THR A 189 0.87 -35.06 -1.20
CA THR A 189 1.43 -36.23 -0.48
C THR A 189 2.64 -36.87 -1.17
N GLY A 190 3.04 -36.38 -2.35
CA GLY A 190 4.21 -36.89 -3.05
C GLY A 190 5.54 -36.34 -2.52
N LYS A 191 6.65 -37.02 -2.83
CA LYS A 191 8.00 -36.55 -2.48
C LYS A 191 8.35 -35.31 -3.31
N LEU A 192 8.43 -34.16 -2.64
CA LEU A 192 8.95 -32.92 -3.23
C LEU A 192 10.43 -32.74 -2.86
N VAL A 193 11.21 -32.23 -3.80
CA VAL A 193 12.58 -31.78 -3.57
C VAL A 193 12.51 -30.34 -3.07
N SER A 194 12.98 -30.11 -1.84
CA SER A 194 13.16 -28.76 -1.30
C SER A 194 14.59 -28.32 -1.57
N ILE A 195 14.75 -27.20 -2.29
CA ILE A 195 16.06 -26.67 -2.69
C ILE A 195 16.82 -26.13 -1.48
N ASP A 196 16.09 -25.51 -0.55
CA ASP A 196 16.61 -25.11 0.75
C ASP A 196 15.57 -25.37 1.86
N PRO A 197 15.99 -25.46 3.14
CA PRO A 197 15.10 -25.82 4.24
C PRO A 197 14.08 -24.73 4.61
N MET A 198 14.40 -23.45 4.41
CA MET A 198 13.59 -22.33 4.90
C MET A 198 12.64 -21.76 3.84
N GLY A 199 12.88 -22.05 2.57
CA GLY A 199 12.14 -21.50 1.46
C GLY A 199 12.73 -20.22 0.87
N MET A 200 14.03 -19.97 1.09
CA MET A 200 14.71 -18.75 0.63
C MET A 200 14.79 -18.68 -0.90
N PHE A 201 15.02 -19.81 -1.56
CA PHE A 201 15.06 -19.89 -3.02
C PHE A 201 13.74 -19.41 -3.63
N GLN A 202 12.62 -19.85 -3.06
CA GLN A 202 11.25 -19.58 -3.47
C GLN A 202 10.91 -18.11 -3.25
N PHE A 203 11.34 -17.55 -2.11
CA PHE A 203 11.20 -16.14 -1.82
C PHE A 203 11.97 -15.29 -2.86
N CYS A 204 13.25 -15.60 -3.09
CA CYS A 204 14.07 -14.90 -4.08
C CYS A 204 13.51 -15.04 -5.49
N LEU A 205 13.03 -16.23 -5.88
CA LEU A 205 12.37 -16.48 -7.16
C LEU A 205 11.11 -15.61 -7.32
N ALA A 206 10.27 -15.54 -6.29
CA ALA A 206 9.06 -14.73 -6.31
C ALA A 206 9.37 -13.24 -6.43
N VAL A 207 10.36 -12.73 -5.69
CA VAL A 207 10.78 -11.33 -5.80
C VAL A 207 11.40 -11.05 -7.16
N ALA A 208 12.30 -11.91 -7.65
CA ALA A 208 12.97 -11.71 -8.94
C ALA A 208 11.97 -11.69 -10.10
N LEU A 209 11.11 -12.71 -10.20
CA LEU A 209 10.05 -12.75 -11.21
C LEU A 209 9.07 -11.59 -11.04
N GLY A 210 8.75 -11.25 -9.79
CA GLY A 210 7.88 -10.14 -9.47
C GLY A 210 8.41 -8.79 -9.91
N VAL A 211 9.70 -8.51 -9.72
CA VAL A 211 10.34 -7.26 -10.19
C VAL A 211 10.34 -7.20 -11.72
N VAL A 212 10.60 -8.33 -12.40
CA VAL A 212 10.53 -8.43 -13.86
C VAL A 212 9.12 -8.13 -14.36
N VAL A 213 8.10 -8.81 -13.81
CA VAL A 213 6.69 -8.56 -14.13
C VAL A 213 6.28 -7.13 -13.80
N GLY A 214 6.76 -6.61 -12.67
CA GLY A 214 6.52 -5.26 -12.19
C GLY A 214 7.06 -4.17 -13.12
N SER A 215 8.13 -4.48 -13.84
CA SER A 215 8.81 -3.56 -14.75
C SER A 215 8.24 -3.57 -16.17
N ILE A 216 7.28 -4.46 -16.47
CA ILE A 216 6.56 -4.46 -17.74
C ILE A 216 5.74 -3.17 -17.84
N LYS A 217 6.09 -2.33 -18.82
CA LYS A 217 5.37 -1.10 -19.14
C LYS A 217 4.29 -1.41 -20.17
N ILE A 218 3.03 -1.23 -19.78
CA ILE A 218 1.87 -1.40 -20.65
C ILE A 218 1.42 -0.01 -21.09
N PRO A 219 1.44 0.29 -22.40
CA PRO A 219 0.93 1.56 -22.89
C PRO A 219 -0.58 1.62 -22.68
N LEU A 220 -1.05 2.77 -22.21
CA LEU A 220 -2.47 3.09 -22.04
C LEU A 220 -2.89 4.17 -23.03
N PRO A 221 -4.21 4.31 -23.29
CA PRO A 221 -4.75 5.43 -24.08
C PRO A 221 -4.25 6.78 -23.53
N GLY A 222 -4.03 7.76 -24.40
CA GLY A 222 -3.54 9.08 -23.97
C GLY A 222 -2.04 9.13 -23.66
N GLY A 223 -1.26 8.15 -24.11
CA GLY A 223 0.20 8.14 -24.00
C GLY A 223 0.76 7.70 -22.64
N ALA A 224 -0.08 7.39 -21.65
CA ALA A 224 0.37 6.89 -20.35
C ALA A 224 1.09 5.55 -20.47
N THR A 225 1.94 5.29 -19.48
CA THR A 225 2.46 3.95 -19.24
C THR A 225 2.02 3.46 -17.86
N PHE A 226 1.43 2.27 -17.84
CA PHE A 226 1.12 1.56 -16.62
C PHE A 226 2.22 0.54 -16.32
N SER A 227 2.59 0.42 -15.05
CA SER A 227 3.40 -0.69 -14.56
C SER A 227 2.96 -1.04 -13.14
N LEU A 228 3.07 -2.31 -12.77
CA LEU A 228 2.79 -2.78 -11.42
C LEU A 228 3.86 -2.32 -10.41
N GLY A 229 5.05 -1.99 -10.90
CA GLY A 229 6.17 -1.52 -10.10
C GLY A 229 6.73 -2.56 -9.13
N THR A 230 7.59 -2.10 -8.23
CA THR A 230 8.26 -2.91 -7.21
C THR A 230 7.34 -3.35 -6.06
N SER A 231 6.10 -2.87 -6.03
CA SER A 231 5.07 -3.32 -5.09
C SER A 231 4.18 -4.39 -5.72
N GLY A 232 3.47 -4.05 -6.80
CA GLY A 232 2.47 -4.93 -7.40
C GLY A 232 3.05 -6.18 -8.05
N GLY A 233 4.21 -6.09 -8.68
CA GLY A 233 4.85 -7.23 -9.36
C GLY A 233 5.23 -8.34 -8.38
N PRO A 234 6.05 -8.06 -7.35
CA PRO A 234 6.36 -9.01 -6.26
C PRO A 234 5.14 -9.57 -5.55
N LEU A 235 4.09 -8.76 -5.36
CA LEU A 235 2.83 -9.25 -4.80
C LEU A 235 2.24 -10.37 -5.66
N ILE A 236 2.03 -10.09 -6.95
CA ILE A 236 1.36 -11.02 -7.87
C ILE A 236 2.20 -12.27 -8.07
N ALA A 237 3.52 -12.13 -8.25
CA ALA A 237 4.41 -13.29 -8.35
C ALA A 237 4.36 -14.15 -7.08
N GLY A 238 4.40 -13.52 -5.90
CA GLY A 238 4.24 -14.21 -4.61
C GLY A 238 2.90 -14.93 -4.49
N LEU A 239 1.80 -14.30 -4.90
CA LEU A 239 0.46 -14.91 -4.89
C LEU A 239 0.38 -16.14 -5.81
N VAL A 240 0.93 -16.03 -7.01
CA VAL A 240 0.94 -17.13 -8.00
C VAL A 240 1.78 -18.30 -7.49
N ILE A 241 3.01 -18.02 -7.03
CA ILE A 241 3.92 -19.06 -6.53
C ILE A 241 3.35 -19.71 -5.27
N GLY A 242 2.86 -18.89 -4.32
CA GLY A 242 2.23 -19.37 -3.10
C GLY A 242 0.95 -20.17 -3.37
N HIS A 243 0.19 -19.85 -4.41
CA HIS A 243 -1.00 -20.61 -4.80
C HIS A 243 -0.66 -22.01 -5.31
N PHE A 244 0.33 -22.12 -6.20
CA PHE A 244 0.71 -23.42 -6.75
C PHE A 244 1.47 -24.28 -5.74
N GLY A 245 2.31 -23.66 -4.90
CA GLY A 245 3.08 -24.33 -3.85
C GLY A 245 4.13 -25.35 -4.35
N ARG A 246 4.22 -25.59 -5.66
CA ARG A 246 5.18 -26.47 -6.32
C ARG A 246 5.27 -26.20 -7.83
N ILE A 247 6.41 -26.53 -8.42
CA ILE A 247 6.58 -26.68 -9.88
C ILE A 247 7.18 -28.07 -10.13
N GLY A 248 6.40 -28.97 -10.74
CA GLY A 248 6.81 -30.36 -10.95
C GLY A 248 7.13 -31.08 -9.63
N LYS A 249 8.39 -31.51 -9.47
CA LYS A 249 8.90 -32.14 -8.24
C LYS A 249 9.51 -31.15 -7.24
N ILE A 250 9.61 -29.86 -7.57
CA ILE A 250 10.23 -28.84 -6.72
C ILE A 250 9.18 -28.27 -5.76
N ASN A 251 9.50 -28.26 -4.45
CA ASN A 251 8.68 -27.61 -3.42
C ASN A 251 8.81 -26.09 -3.53
N LEU A 252 7.69 -25.38 -3.68
CA LEU A 252 7.67 -23.91 -3.66
C LEU A 252 7.04 -23.32 -2.39
N SER A 253 6.91 -24.13 -1.33
CA SER A 253 6.45 -23.66 -0.03
C SER A 253 7.59 -22.96 0.72
N CYS A 254 7.29 -21.86 1.39
CA CYS A 254 8.22 -21.18 2.30
C CYS A 254 7.80 -21.39 3.75
N ASP A 255 8.77 -21.34 4.66
CA ASP A 255 8.49 -21.28 6.08
C ASP A 255 7.73 -19.99 6.44
N LYS A 256 6.65 -20.12 7.22
CA LYS A 256 5.80 -18.97 7.58
C LYS A 256 6.56 -17.94 8.42
N LYS A 257 7.43 -18.38 9.32
CA LYS A 257 8.18 -17.51 10.22
C LYS A 257 9.25 -16.72 9.46
N LEU A 258 9.88 -17.32 8.45
CA LEU A 258 10.73 -16.59 7.50
C LEU A 258 9.94 -15.46 6.83
N LEU A 259 8.78 -15.77 6.24
CA LEU A 259 7.97 -14.76 5.54
C LEU A 259 7.47 -13.66 6.49
N GLU A 260 7.03 -14.00 7.70
CA GLU A 260 6.63 -13.00 8.70
C GLU A 260 7.79 -12.08 9.10
N THR A 261 9.01 -12.63 9.22
CA THR A 261 10.22 -11.85 9.52
C THR A 261 10.56 -10.91 8.39
N PHE A 262 10.59 -11.40 7.14
CA PHE A 262 10.86 -10.58 5.96
C PHE A 262 9.78 -9.53 5.73
N ARG A 263 8.53 -9.88 6.04
CA ARG A 263 7.44 -8.92 6.02
C ARG A 263 7.70 -7.78 6.99
N GLU A 264 7.88 -8.08 8.27
CA GLU A 264 8.06 -7.05 9.29
C GLU A 264 9.30 -6.20 9.00
N PHE A 265 10.43 -6.86 8.71
CA PHE A 265 11.67 -6.16 8.37
C PHE A 265 11.54 -5.29 7.12
N GLY A 266 10.89 -5.82 6.09
CA GLY A 266 10.62 -5.08 4.86
C GLY A 266 9.73 -3.85 5.09
N LEU A 267 8.68 -4.00 5.92
CA LEU A 267 7.78 -2.90 6.26
C LEU A 267 8.55 -1.77 6.95
N ILE A 268 9.42 -2.07 7.92
CA ILE A 268 10.25 -1.05 8.59
C ILE A 268 11.08 -0.28 7.58
N LEU A 269 11.87 -0.98 6.75
CA LEU A 269 12.76 -0.34 5.77
C LEU A 269 12.00 0.54 4.78
N PHE A 270 10.83 0.07 4.35
CA PHE A 270 9.93 0.82 3.47
C PHE A 270 9.39 2.07 4.17
N LEU A 271 8.88 1.96 5.40
CA LEU A 271 8.36 3.09 6.17
C LEU A 271 9.44 4.14 6.47
N ILE A 272 10.70 3.72 6.68
CA ILE A 272 11.84 4.63 6.85
C ILE A 272 12.05 5.45 5.58
N GLY A 273 12.19 4.80 4.42
CA GLY A 273 12.41 5.50 3.15
C GLY A 273 11.24 6.44 2.80
N ALA A 274 10.01 5.95 2.96
CA ALA A 274 8.79 6.70 2.72
C ALA A 274 8.65 7.91 3.66
N GLY A 275 8.91 7.72 4.96
CA GLY A 275 8.80 8.78 5.97
C GLY A 275 9.88 9.85 5.82
N LEU A 276 11.13 9.47 5.57
CA LEU A 276 12.23 10.42 5.34
C LEU A 276 11.92 11.35 4.15
N LYS A 277 11.42 10.78 3.05
CA LYS A 277 10.98 11.57 1.88
C LYS A 277 9.78 12.46 2.18
N GLY A 278 8.79 11.97 2.93
CA GLY A 278 7.62 12.75 3.30
C GLY A 278 7.93 13.88 4.29
N GLY A 279 8.97 13.73 5.11
CA GLY A 279 9.44 14.76 6.04
C GLY A 279 10.31 15.83 5.37
N ALA A 280 11.07 15.45 4.33
CA ALA A 280 11.93 16.35 3.60
C ALA A 280 11.10 17.47 2.92
N GLY A 281 11.43 18.72 3.23
CA GLY A 281 10.73 19.88 2.65
C GLY A 281 9.32 20.14 3.21
N PHE A 282 8.80 19.32 4.14
CA PHE A 282 7.43 19.46 4.66
C PHE A 282 7.11 20.87 5.19
N VAL A 283 7.99 21.41 6.03
CA VAL A 283 7.82 22.75 6.64
C VAL A 283 8.05 23.86 5.63
N GLU A 284 8.99 23.68 4.70
CA GLU A 284 9.27 24.66 3.66
C GLU A 284 8.08 24.81 2.71
N THR A 285 7.50 23.68 2.28
CA THR A 285 6.32 23.68 1.41
C THR A 285 5.09 24.20 2.14
N LEU A 286 4.90 23.89 3.43
CA LEU A 286 3.84 24.51 4.23
C LEU A 286 3.95 26.04 4.30
N SER A 287 5.19 26.54 4.38
CA SER A 287 5.45 27.98 4.45
C SER A 287 5.27 28.68 3.09
N LYS A 288 5.55 27.99 1.99
CA LYS A 288 5.46 28.52 0.62
C LYS A 288 4.04 28.45 0.04
N GLU A 289 3.40 27.30 0.16
CA GLU A 289 2.13 26.98 -0.50
C GLU A 289 0.90 27.17 0.40
N GLY A 290 1.14 27.40 1.70
CA GLY A 290 0.10 27.61 2.71
C GLY A 290 -0.59 26.33 3.20
N PRO A 291 -1.41 26.44 4.26
CA PRO A 291 -2.04 25.29 4.91
C PRO A 291 -3.16 24.65 4.07
N MET A 292 -3.68 25.34 3.05
CA MET A 292 -4.83 24.85 2.28
C MET A 292 -4.53 23.59 1.47
N LEU A 293 -3.30 23.44 0.94
CA LEU A 293 -2.93 22.22 0.22
C LEU A 293 -2.93 20.98 1.13
N PHE A 294 -2.65 21.16 2.42
CA PHE A 294 -2.71 20.08 3.42
C PHE A 294 -4.16 19.68 3.68
N VAL A 295 -5.06 20.66 3.73
CA VAL A 295 -6.51 20.41 3.82
C VAL A 295 -6.98 19.65 2.59
N TYR A 296 -6.53 20.03 1.38
CA TYR A 296 -6.86 19.31 0.15
C TYR A 296 -6.32 17.88 0.16
N GLY A 297 -5.07 17.67 0.54
CA GLY A 297 -4.48 16.33 0.70
C GLY A 297 -5.29 15.47 1.68
N ALA A 298 -5.65 16.03 2.85
CA ALA A 298 -6.46 15.33 3.84
C ALA A 298 -7.86 14.98 3.31
N ILE A 299 -8.53 15.90 2.60
CA ILE A 299 -9.84 15.66 1.99
C ILE A 299 -9.74 14.58 0.92
N MET A 300 -8.74 14.66 0.03
CA MET A 300 -8.49 13.67 -1.02
C MET A 300 -8.10 12.29 -0.46
N THR A 301 -7.63 12.20 0.79
CA THR A 301 -7.43 10.93 1.49
C THR A 301 -8.73 10.44 2.14
N LEU A 302 -9.44 11.29 2.89
CA LEU A 302 -10.58 10.90 3.72
C LEU A 302 -11.83 10.58 2.90
N VAL A 303 -12.16 11.40 1.91
CA VAL A 303 -13.39 11.25 1.12
C VAL A 303 -13.46 9.92 0.38
N PRO A 304 -12.50 9.53 -0.49
CA PRO A 304 -12.56 8.25 -1.19
C PRO A 304 -12.52 7.06 -0.23
N MET A 305 -11.80 7.17 0.88
CA MET A 305 -11.71 6.12 1.90
C MET A 305 -13.06 5.92 2.62
N LEU A 306 -13.72 7.00 3.02
CA LEU A 306 -15.04 6.93 3.67
C LEU A 306 -16.10 6.42 2.69
N ILE A 307 -16.14 6.94 1.47
CA ILE A 307 -17.08 6.48 0.43
C ILE A 307 -16.86 4.99 0.15
N GLY A 308 -15.61 4.57 -0.06
CA GLY A 308 -15.27 3.17 -0.28
C GLY A 308 -15.71 2.29 0.89
N TYR A 309 -15.43 2.71 2.12
CA TYR A 309 -15.77 1.93 3.31
C TYR A 309 -17.28 1.77 3.49
N LEU A 310 -18.04 2.85 3.33
CA LEU A 310 -19.50 2.85 3.43
C LEU A 310 -20.12 2.02 2.30
N PHE A 311 -19.61 2.16 1.07
CA PHE A 311 -20.07 1.37 -0.07
C PHE A 311 -19.80 -0.13 0.15
N ALA A 312 -18.60 -0.48 0.58
CA ALA A 312 -18.22 -1.87 0.90
C ALA A 312 -19.09 -2.46 2.01
N ARG A 313 -19.43 -1.66 3.04
CA ARG A 313 -20.24 -2.10 4.19
C ARG A 313 -21.72 -2.25 3.84
N TYR A 314 -22.31 -1.27 3.16
CA TYR A 314 -23.75 -1.21 2.97
C TYR A 314 -24.21 -1.77 1.62
N ALA A 315 -23.48 -1.50 0.53
CA ALA A 315 -23.85 -1.98 -0.79
C ALA A 315 -23.31 -3.40 -1.06
N LEU A 316 -22.03 -3.64 -0.76
CA LEU A 316 -21.37 -4.93 -1.02
C LEU A 316 -21.46 -5.92 0.15
N LYS A 317 -21.87 -5.45 1.34
CA LYS A 317 -22.00 -6.26 2.56
C LYS A 317 -20.76 -7.08 2.90
N LEU A 318 -19.57 -6.52 2.64
CA LEU A 318 -18.31 -7.18 2.95
C LEU A 318 -18.09 -7.27 4.47
N SER A 319 -17.46 -8.36 4.92
CA SER A 319 -16.96 -8.48 6.30
C SER A 319 -15.97 -7.36 6.60
N LEU A 320 -15.75 -7.04 7.88
CA LEU A 320 -14.90 -5.92 8.26
C LEU A 320 -13.48 -6.10 7.70
N PHE A 321 -12.94 -7.31 7.82
CA PHE A 321 -11.58 -7.65 7.38
C PHE A 321 -11.42 -7.54 5.85
N ASN A 322 -12.41 -8.01 5.07
CA ASN A 322 -12.37 -7.85 3.61
C ASN A 322 -12.55 -6.38 3.20
N ASN A 323 -13.41 -5.64 3.91
CA ASN A 323 -13.61 -4.20 3.66
C ASN A 323 -12.31 -3.43 3.92
N LEU A 324 -11.73 -3.53 5.11
CA LEU A 324 -10.48 -2.83 5.45
C LEU A 324 -9.32 -3.27 4.55
N GLY A 325 -9.21 -4.56 4.23
CA GLY A 325 -8.19 -5.05 3.30
C GLY A 325 -8.35 -4.46 1.90
N ALA A 326 -9.59 -4.40 1.39
CA ALA A 326 -9.87 -3.79 0.10
C ALA A 326 -9.70 -2.26 0.12
N ILE A 327 -9.92 -1.58 1.23
CA ILE A 327 -9.62 -0.15 1.40
C ILE A 327 -8.11 0.09 1.30
N CYS A 328 -7.28 -0.71 1.96
CA CYS A 328 -5.83 -0.64 1.78
C CYS A 328 -5.43 -0.82 0.31
N GLY A 329 -6.09 -1.76 -0.40
CA GLY A 329 -5.82 -2.02 -1.82
C GLY A 329 -6.27 -0.87 -2.72
N GLY A 330 -7.48 -0.34 -2.48
CA GLY A 330 -8.08 0.75 -3.23
C GLY A 330 -7.37 2.09 -3.05
N MET A 331 -6.92 2.38 -1.83
CA MET A 331 -6.06 3.52 -1.53
C MET A 331 -4.58 3.25 -1.86
N THR A 332 -4.26 2.11 -2.47
CA THR A 332 -2.91 1.65 -2.83
C THR A 332 -1.87 1.69 -1.69
N SER A 333 -2.33 1.71 -0.44
CA SER A 333 -1.52 1.95 0.76
C SER A 333 -0.99 0.65 1.34
N THR A 334 0.18 0.26 0.85
CA THR A 334 1.00 -0.84 1.38
C THR A 334 1.31 -0.71 2.89
N PRO A 335 1.64 0.49 3.44
CA PRO A 335 1.81 0.71 4.88
C PRO A 335 0.59 0.31 5.72
N ALA A 336 -0.60 0.69 5.25
CA ALA A 336 -1.85 0.41 5.95
C ALA A 336 -2.17 -1.07 5.97
N LEU A 337 -1.79 -1.83 4.92
CA LEU A 337 -1.90 -3.28 4.95
C LEU A 337 -1.05 -3.91 6.06
N GLY A 338 0.21 -3.47 6.22
CA GLY A 338 1.08 -3.96 7.29
C GLY A 338 0.49 -3.70 8.68
N THR A 339 -0.07 -2.51 8.87
CA THR A 339 -0.79 -2.15 10.09
C THR A 339 -2.05 -3.00 10.28
N LEU A 340 -2.84 -3.19 9.23
CA LEU A 340 -4.07 -3.99 9.28
C LEU A 340 -3.79 -5.44 9.65
N ILE A 341 -2.73 -6.06 9.11
CA ILE A 341 -2.30 -7.41 9.49
C ILE A 341 -1.97 -7.46 10.99
N SER A 342 -1.26 -6.45 11.50
CA SER A 342 -0.93 -6.35 12.93
C SER A 342 -2.17 -6.20 13.82
N VAL A 343 -3.11 -5.35 13.42
CA VAL A 343 -4.37 -5.10 14.14
C VAL A 343 -5.30 -6.32 14.13
N THR A 344 -5.41 -6.99 12.98
CA THR A 344 -6.31 -8.14 12.80
C THR A 344 -5.68 -9.46 13.27
N LYS A 345 -4.36 -9.51 13.40
CA LYS A 345 -3.55 -10.71 13.68
C LYS A 345 -3.82 -11.85 12.69
N THR A 346 -4.09 -11.51 11.44
CA THR A 346 -4.24 -12.47 10.36
C THR A 346 -3.74 -11.89 9.05
N ASP A 347 -3.07 -12.72 8.27
CA ASP A 347 -2.47 -12.35 6.99
C ASP A 347 -3.50 -12.37 5.85
N ASP A 348 -4.63 -13.04 6.08
CA ASP A 348 -5.61 -13.30 5.04
C ASP A 348 -6.31 -12.02 4.54
N VAL A 349 -6.28 -10.93 5.31
CA VAL A 349 -6.73 -9.60 4.88
C VAL A 349 -5.97 -9.10 3.65
N ALA A 350 -4.75 -9.58 3.43
CA ALA A 350 -3.97 -9.28 2.24
C ALA A 350 -4.60 -9.82 0.95
N THR A 351 -5.50 -10.81 1.04
CA THR A 351 -6.20 -11.34 -0.13
C THR A 351 -7.15 -10.30 -0.73
N ALA A 352 -7.86 -9.54 0.10
CA ALA A 352 -8.73 -8.44 -0.35
C ALA A 352 -7.91 -7.27 -0.90
N TYR A 353 -6.80 -6.93 -0.23
CA TYR A 353 -5.83 -5.93 -0.73
C TYR A 353 -5.35 -6.29 -2.14
N ALA A 354 -4.83 -7.50 -2.32
CA ALA A 354 -4.31 -7.99 -3.58
C ALA A 354 -5.36 -8.01 -4.71
N ALA A 355 -6.63 -8.20 -4.36
CA ALA A 355 -7.73 -8.24 -5.32
C ALA A 355 -8.09 -6.84 -5.84
N THR A 356 -8.08 -5.84 -4.95
CA THR A 356 -8.48 -4.47 -5.28
C THR A 356 -7.33 -3.65 -5.87
N TYR A 357 -6.08 -3.93 -5.45
CA TYR A 357 -4.90 -3.14 -5.78
C TYR A 357 -4.62 -2.95 -7.29
N PRO A 358 -4.66 -3.99 -8.15
CA PRO A 358 -4.36 -3.82 -9.58
C PRO A 358 -5.37 -2.89 -10.29
N ILE A 359 -6.65 -3.02 -9.94
CA ILE A 359 -7.72 -2.19 -10.52
C ILE A 359 -7.56 -0.74 -10.09
N ALA A 360 -7.25 -0.52 -8.81
CA ALA A 360 -6.97 0.79 -8.28
C ALA A 360 -5.78 1.46 -8.99
N LEU A 361 -4.67 0.73 -9.20
CA LEU A 361 -3.51 1.28 -9.91
C LEU A 361 -3.85 1.73 -11.34
N VAL A 362 -4.54 0.90 -12.12
CA VAL A 362 -4.95 1.26 -13.49
C VAL A 362 -5.86 2.49 -13.48
N ALA A 363 -6.86 2.49 -12.61
CA ALA A 363 -7.80 3.60 -12.51
C ALA A 363 -7.09 4.90 -12.09
N VAL A 364 -6.16 4.87 -11.12
CA VAL A 364 -5.43 6.07 -10.69
C VAL A 364 -4.58 6.63 -11.83
N VAL A 365 -3.89 5.77 -12.59
CA VAL A 365 -3.08 6.22 -13.74
C VAL A 365 -3.95 6.99 -14.74
N LEU A 366 -5.10 6.44 -15.10
CA LEU A 366 -6.05 7.09 -16.02
C LEU A 366 -6.64 8.37 -15.42
N SER A 367 -7.00 8.38 -14.14
CA SER A 367 -7.50 9.56 -13.46
C SER A 367 -6.48 10.69 -13.39
N CYS A 368 -5.20 10.37 -13.11
CA CYS A 368 -4.12 11.37 -13.10
C CYS A 368 -3.95 12.02 -14.48
N GLN A 369 -3.95 11.22 -15.56
CA GLN A 369 -3.91 11.78 -16.91
C GLN A 369 -5.10 12.66 -17.20
N PHE A 370 -6.30 12.21 -16.83
CA PHE A 370 -7.51 12.97 -17.06
C PHE A 370 -7.47 14.32 -16.36
N ILE A 371 -7.05 14.35 -15.09
CA ILE A 371 -6.92 15.58 -14.31
C ILE A 371 -5.96 16.55 -15.00
N VAL A 372 -4.77 16.11 -15.42
CA VAL A 372 -3.75 17.00 -15.99
C VAL A 372 -4.12 17.49 -17.41
N LEU A 373 -4.78 16.67 -18.21
CA LEU A 373 -5.05 16.99 -19.62
C LEU A 373 -6.36 17.77 -19.84
N PHE A 374 -7.31 17.68 -18.92
CA PHE A 374 -8.68 18.17 -19.14
C PHE A 374 -9.22 19.10 -18.05
N LEU A 375 -8.55 19.24 -16.91
CA LEU A 375 -8.86 20.24 -15.88
C LEU A 375 -7.76 21.29 -15.87
#